data_AF-A0A969Y2B0-F1
#
_entry.id   AF-A0A969Y2B0-F1
#
_cell.length_a   1.000
_cell.length_b   1.000
_cell.length_c   1.000
_cell.angle_alpha   90.00
_cell.angle_beta   90.00
_cell.angle_gamma   90.00
#
_symmetry.space_group_name_H-M   'P 1'
#
loop_
_entity.id
_entity.type
_entity.pdbx_description
1 polymer ?
#
loop_
_entity_poly.entity_id
_entity_poly.type
_entity_poly.pdbx_seq_one_letter_code
_entity_poly.pdbx_strand_id
1 'polypeptide(L)'
;MPVPLGTNAAHLGTVGRGTLLAVVLLAPAALAWPSIEGWTALGIALAALLAVWLLQRSLAEHTAVPGHWMHLAMLSLWLLGTFHMLRGGMAGVEARPRPLGGQFEASLATQAAMIALMVLLAQDWLERGRLASILPTAAGLAAVGAALAGLLLGTRPESRLMLAMMGWTGTAMFCRPLWSRLTVLGDGDNRPGRRIGRSVRLGAAVAAAAGLAVLCPPGVVLALVAAAVTLLVAAVLVRAATMRYLALALLAATLAAAHARDLGWIRAPAWPPAPAAWIGRGGSALAAMRPWTSGLALLIDTIGWGGVAWLLGCLLIALARAMRAAIANDLHGRALLGGMTLVLATIAWLTPQGLFSPGINVLFAAVWALWPITMGLPTGRHSGWRVFAVVAALALVLALVGRIGLLSWMALSLGGDDIVLHLFVGWLMTQMLLWLLSPRPRGVLLAVAVSVLAAGLGEALQAGLSSRSAQWHDFFGHLHGTALATALYLVCRAALWSESPDMPARPDDPSQTGPKKPLAAAGGRCSPQGGRR
;
A
#
# COMPACT_ATOMS: atom_id res chain seq x y z
N MET A 1 28.40 -18.16 -18.49
CA MET A 1 27.61 -17.06 -19.08
C MET A 1 27.88 -15.80 -18.26
N PRO A 2 28.45 -14.73 -18.83
CA PRO A 2 28.63 -13.49 -18.09
C PRO A 2 27.25 -12.84 -17.91
N VAL A 3 26.85 -12.62 -16.65
CA VAL A 3 25.72 -11.75 -16.32
C VAL A 3 26.16 -10.33 -16.66
N PRO A 4 25.48 -9.60 -17.56
CA PRO A 4 25.80 -8.19 -17.76
C PRO A 4 25.49 -7.47 -16.45
N LEU A 5 26.54 -7.09 -15.72
CA LEU A 5 26.48 -6.13 -14.63
C LEU A 5 26.30 -4.75 -15.29
N GLY A 6 25.06 -4.47 -15.70
CA GLY A 6 24.69 -3.17 -16.24
C GLY A 6 23.59 -2.56 -15.38
N THR A 7 23.80 -1.33 -14.92
CA THR A 7 22.91 -0.59 -14.03
C THR A 7 21.72 -0.02 -14.81
N ASN A 8 20.98 -0.88 -15.52
CA ASN A 8 19.85 -0.48 -16.35
C ASN A 8 18.51 -0.55 -15.62
N ALA A 9 17.47 0.07 -16.20
CA ALA A 9 16.15 0.13 -15.59
C ALA A 9 15.56 -1.27 -15.28
N ALA A 10 15.91 -2.30 -16.06
CA ALA A 10 15.47 -3.67 -15.81
C ALA A 10 16.17 -4.30 -14.59
N HIS A 11 17.46 -4.01 -14.38
CA HIS A 11 18.21 -4.43 -13.20
C HIS A 11 17.64 -3.77 -11.94
N LEU A 12 17.46 -2.45 -11.95
CA LEU A 12 16.83 -1.72 -10.83
C LEU A 12 15.42 -2.23 -10.52
N GLY A 13 14.62 -2.54 -11.53
CA GLY A 13 13.30 -3.16 -11.33
C GLY A 13 13.36 -4.57 -10.75
N THR A 14 14.45 -5.31 -10.95
CA THR A 14 14.65 -6.62 -10.34
C THR A 14 15.07 -6.50 -8.88
N VAL A 15 15.99 -5.57 -8.57
CA VAL A 15 16.38 -5.23 -7.19
C VAL A 15 15.17 -4.74 -6.41
N GLY A 16 14.42 -3.77 -6.95
CA GLY A 16 13.21 -3.23 -6.33
C GLY A 16 12.16 -4.30 -6.03
N ARG A 17 11.91 -5.21 -6.99
CA ARG A 17 11.02 -6.38 -6.78
C ARG A 17 11.50 -7.30 -5.66
N GLY A 18 12.79 -7.65 -5.65
CA GLY A 18 13.38 -8.53 -4.63
C GLY A 18 13.30 -7.92 -3.23
N THR A 19 13.63 -6.64 -3.11
CA THR A 19 13.58 -5.91 -1.83
C THR A 19 12.13 -5.72 -1.35
N LEU A 20 11.19 -5.36 -2.23
CA LEU A 20 9.78 -5.27 -1.85
C LEU A 20 9.23 -6.62 -1.39
N LEU A 21 9.59 -7.71 -2.08
CA LEU A 21 9.24 -9.06 -1.68
C LEU A 21 9.76 -9.38 -0.27
N ALA A 22 11.02 -9.05 0.01
CA ALA A 22 11.60 -9.25 1.34
C ALA A 22 10.85 -8.46 2.42
N VAL A 23 10.51 -7.19 2.16
CA VAL A 23 9.73 -6.36 3.10
C VAL A 23 8.37 -7.00 3.40
N VAL A 24 7.62 -7.43 2.37
CA VAL A 24 6.30 -8.04 2.53
C VAL A 24 6.35 -9.37 3.29
N LEU A 25 7.42 -10.15 3.13
CA LEU A 25 7.58 -11.44 3.81
C LEU A 25 8.09 -11.31 5.24
N LEU A 26 9.02 -10.38 5.49
CA LEU A 26 9.69 -10.25 6.78
C LEU A 26 8.93 -9.35 7.75
N ALA A 27 8.27 -8.29 7.27
CA ALA A 27 7.61 -7.33 8.16
C ALA A 27 6.54 -7.95 9.09
N PRO A 28 5.69 -8.90 8.64
CA PRO A 28 4.73 -9.55 9.54
C PRO A 28 5.37 -10.33 10.68
N ALA A 29 6.63 -10.75 10.54
CA ALA A 29 7.37 -11.50 11.56
C ALA A 29 8.29 -10.60 12.40
N ALA A 30 9.07 -9.76 11.74
CA ALA A 30 10.08 -8.91 12.38
C ALA A 30 9.51 -7.61 12.96
N LEU A 31 8.41 -7.11 12.38
CA LEU A 31 7.80 -5.82 12.72
C LEU A 31 6.34 -5.97 13.19
N ALA A 32 5.97 -7.16 13.68
CA ALA A 32 4.64 -7.42 14.24
C ALA A 32 4.33 -6.51 15.44
N TRP A 33 5.38 -6.12 16.17
CA TRP A 33 5.27 -5.33 17.40
C TRP A 33 5.26 -3.82 17.13
N PRO A 34 4.32 -3.07 17.74
CA PRO A 34 4.38 -1.61 17.74
C PRO A 34 5.68 -1.13 18.40
N SER A 35 6.56 -0.53 17.60
CA SER A 35 7.85 0.01 18.06
C SER A 35 8.28 1.16 17.16
N ILE A 36 8.93 2.18 17.73
CA ILE A 36 9.43 3.33 16.95
C ILE A 36 10.52 2.84 16.01
N GLU A 37 11.42 2.00 16.50
CA GLU A 37 12.50 1.38 15.74
C GLU A 37 11.96 0.58 14.55
N GLY A 38 10.84 -0.14 14.74
CA GLY A 38 10.19 -0.86 13.66
C GLY A 38 9.56 0.05 12.59
N TRP A 39 8.97 1.18 13.01
CA TRP A 39 8.49 2.22 12.09
C TRP A 39 9.65 2.88 11.34
N THR A 40 10.75 3.17 12.02
CA THR A 40 11.97 3.72 11.43
C THR A 40 12.55 2.77 10.39
N ALA A 41 12.69 1.48 10.73
CA ALA A 41 13.17 0.45 9.81
C ALA A 41 12.28 0.33 8.56
N LEU A 42 10.95 0.34 8.74
CA LEU A 42 10.01 0.33 7.63
C LEU A 42 10.12 1.61 6.78
N GLY A 43 10.25 2.77 7.41
CA GLY A 43 10.42 4.06 6.72
C GLY A 43 11.67 4.10 5.85
N ILE A 44 12.81 3.65 6.38
CA ILE A 44 14.07 3.54 5.63
C ILE A 44 13.90 2.59 4.46
N ALA A 45 13.30 1.41 4.69
CA ALA A 45 13.09 0.42 3.64
C ALA A 45 12.19 0.98 2.51
N LEU A 46 11.11 1.67 2.86
CA LEU A 46 10.21 2.28 1.87
C LEU A 46 10.85 3.47 1.16
N ALA A 47 11.65 4.29 1.84
CA ALA A 47 12.41 5.37 1.21
C ALA A 47 13.44 4.84 0.20
N ALA A 48 14.16 3.77 0.55
CA ALA A 48 15.09 3.10 -0.36
C ALA A 48 14.37 2.48 -1.57
N LEU A 49 13.23 1.82 -1.35
CA LEU A 49 12.40 1.30 -2.45
C LEU A 49 11.88 2.42 -3.35
N LEU A 50 11.44 3.54 -2.78
CA LEU A 50 11.00 4.71 -3.54
C LEU A 50 12.14 5.30 -4.36
N ALA A 51 13.36 5.37 -3.82
CA ALA A 51 14.54 5.82 -4.54
C ALA A 51 14.82 4.94 -5.76
N VAL A 52 14.86 3.61 -5.58
CA VAL A 52 15.05 2.64 -6.65
C VAL A 52 13.93 2.74 -7.69
N TRP A 53 12.69 2.91 -7.25
CA TRP A 53 11.53 3.07 -8.12
C TRP A 53 11.63 4.34 -8.98
N LEU A 54 11.88 5.49 -8.36
CA LEU A 54 12.01 6.76 -9.10
C LEU A 54 13.17 6.72 -10.08
N LEU A 55 14.34 6.19 -9.67
CA LEU A 55 15.49 6.04 -10.57
C LEU A 55 15.17 5.13 -11.75
N GLN A 56 14.59 3.94 -11.50
CA GLN A 56 14.15 3.05 -12.57
C GLN A 56 13.24 3.78 -13.56
N ARG A 57 12.28 4.56 -13.05
CA ARG A 57 11.31 5.27 -13.87
C ARG A 57 11.91 6.42 -14.67
N SER A 58 12.84 7.18 -14.09
CA SER A 58 13.60 8.21 -14.81
C SER A 58 14.44 7.60 -15.92
N LEU A 59 15.07 6.44 -15.69
CA LEU A 59 15.88 5.74 -16.69
C LEU A 59 15.05 5.07 -17.78
N ALA A 60 13.86 4.57 -17.45
CA ALA A 60 12.91 3.99 -18.42
C ALA A 60 12.11 5.04 -19.20
N GLU A 61 12.27 6.34 -18.88
CA GLU A 61 11.56 7.46 -19.51
C GLU A 61 10.02 7.29 -19.47
N HIS A 62 9.50 6.68 -18.39
CA HIS A 62 8.09 6.39 -18.22
C HIS A 62 7.43 7.30 -17.17
N THR A 63 6.67 8.29 -17.61
CA THR A 63 5.99 9.27 -16.73
C THR A 63 4.62 8.81 -16.21
N ALA A 64 4.13 7.65 -16.64
CA ALA A 64 2.83 7.11 -16.23
C ALA A 64 2.98 6.06 -15.12
N VAL A 65 2.08 6.11 -14.13
CA VAL A 65 2.03 5.16 -13.00
C VAL A 65 0.88 4.16 -13.24
N PRO A 66 1.15 2.84 -13.26
CA PRO A 66 0.10 1.84 -13.30
C PRO A 66 -0.60 1.79 -11.94
N GLY A 67 -1.92 1.67 -11.97
CA GLY A 67 -2.67 1.52 -10.73
C GLY A 67 -4.16 1.40 -10.93
N HIS A 68 -4.84 0.91 -9.90
CA HIS A 68 -6.29 0.77 -9.87
C HIS A 68 -6.93 2.00 -9.22
N TRP A 69 -8.10 2.43 -9.68
CA TRP A 69 -8.88 3.53 -9.08
C TRP A 69 -9.32 3.30 -7.62
N MET A 70 -9.03 2.13 -7.05
CA MET A 70 -9.28 1.82 -5.64
C MET A 70 -8.46 2.65 -4.64
N HIS A 71 -7.55 3.51 -5.12
CA HIS A 71 -6.87 4.53 -4.33
C HIS A 71 -7.82 5.58 -3.71
N LEU A 72 -9.08 5.68 -4.16
CA LEU A 72 -10.07 6.61 -3.60
C LEU A 72 -10.32 6.43 -2.09
N ALA A 73 -10.27 5.20 -1.57
CA ALA A 73 -10.44 4.95 -0.13
C ALA A 73 -9.24 5.47 0.69
N MET A 74 -8.03 5.31 0.16
CA MET A 74 -6.80 5.83 0.78
C MET A 74 -6.66 7.34 0.63
N LEU A 75 -7.10 7.90 -0.52
CA LEU A 75 -7.22 9.33 -0.72
C LEU A 75 -8.24 9.94 0.25
N SER A 76 -9.32 9.22 0.56
CA SER A 76 -10.31 9.68 1.54
C SER A 76 -9.71 9.77 2.96
N LEU A 77 -8.91 8.79 3.38
CA LEU A 77 -8.15 8.86 4.64
C LEU A 77 -7.26 10.11 4.68
N TRP A 78 -6.59 10.40 3.57
CA TRP A 78 -5.76 11.58 3.44
C TRP A 78 -6.55 12.89 3.50
N LEU A 79 -7.65 13.00 2.73
CA LEU A 79 -8.50 14.19 2.72
C LEU A 79 -9.13 14.46 4.09
N LEU A 80 -9.65 13.43 4.76
CA LEU A 80 -10.19 13.52 6.12
C LEU A 80 -9.10 13.91 7.11
N GLY A 81 -7.92 13.28 7.04
CA GLY A 81 -6.77 13.62 7.88
C GLY A 81 -6.34 15.09 7.70
N THR A 82 -6.16 15.53 6.47
CA THR A 82 -5.77 16.91 6.13
C THR A 82 -6.82 17.92 6.58
N PHE A 83 -8.13 17.63 6.39
CA PHE A 83 -9.21 18.48 6.88
C PHE A 83 -9.11 18.70 8.40
N HIS A 84 -8.88 17.63 9.17
CA HIS A 84 -8.76 17.72 10.62
C HIS A 84 -7.46 18.38 11.09
N MET A 85 -6.35 18.21 10.35
CA MET A 85 -5.09 18.90 10.62
C MET A 85 -5.21 20.40 10.37
N LEU A 86 -5.78 20.82 9.24
CA LEU A 86 -5.99 22.23 8.90
C LEU A 86 -6.95 22.91 9.89
N ARG A 87 -8.00 22.21 10.31
CA ARG A 87 -8.94 22.71 11.34
C ARG A 87 -8.27 22.89 12.70
N GLY A 88 -7.41 21.96 13.11
CA GLY A 88 -6.72 22.00 14.40
C GLY A 88 -5.54 22.98 14.45
N GLY A 89 -4.84 23.17 13.33
CA GLY A 89 -3.66 24.04 13.22
C GLY A 89 -3.96 25.52 12.94
N MET A 90 -5.10 25.85 12.30
CA MET A 90 -5.49 27.27 12.06
C MET A 90 -6.21 27.92 13.26
N ALA A 91 -6.67 27.13 14.22
CA ALA A 91 -7.20 27.63 15.50
C ALA A 91 -6.05 27.65 16.51
N GLY A 92 -5.39 28.79 16.67
CA GLY A 92 -4.21 28.97 17.52
C GLY A 92 -4.41 28.50 18.96
N VAL A 93 -4.04 27.26 19.26
CA VAL A 93 -3.97 26.77 20.63
C VAL A 93 -2.50 26.61 21.01
N GLU A 94 -2.00 27.59 21.76
CA GLU A 94 -0.79 27.49 22.57
C GLU A 94 -0.94 26.38 23.63
N ALA A 95 -0.84 25.11 23.20
CA ALA A 95 -0.81 24.00 24.14
C ALA A 95 0.63 23.78 24.62
N ARG A 96 0.92 24.21 25.86
CA ARG A 96 2.17 23.92 26.58
C ARG A 96 2.66 22.48 26.31
N PRO A 97 3.96 22.26 26.06
CA PRO A 97 4.51 20.95 25.79
C PRO A 97 4.26 20.03 26.99
N ARG A 98 3.33 19.08 26.85
CA ARG A 98 3.20 17.95 27.78
C ARG A 98 4.09 16.81 27.27
N PRO A 99 4.78 16.10 28.17
CA PRO A 99 5.59 14.97 27.78
C PRO A 99 4.69 13.84 27.24
N LEU A 100 5.10 13.26 26.11
CA LEU A 100 4.61 12.03 25.49
C LEU A 100 3.18 11.98 24.93
N GLY A 101 2.26 12.84 25.39
CA GLY A 101 0.84 12.79 25.00
C GLY A 101 0.35 14.00 24.21
N GLY A 102 1.20 14.67 23.43
CA GLY A 102 0.82 15.90 22.71
C GLY A 102 1.35 15.99 21.28
N GLN A 103 1.91 14.91 20.74
CA GLN A 103 2.88 15.01 19.64
C GLN A 103 2.46 14.33 18.34
N PHE A 104 1.29 13.68 18.26
CA PHE A 104 0.99 12.72 17.18
C PHE A 104 0.16 13.28 16.00
N GLU A 105 0.03 14.59 15.81
CA GLU A 105 -0.95 15.20 14.89
C GLU A 105 -0.82 14.72 13.43
N ALA A 106 0.39 14.59 12.89
CA ALA A 106 0.60 14.15 11.50
C ALA A 106 0.75 12.63 11.29
N SER A 107 0.74 11.83 12.35
CA SER A 107 1.19 10.41 12.29
C SER A 107 0.28 9.52 11.43
N LEU A 108 -1.04 9.77 11.45
CA LEU A 108 -1.98 9.06 10.58
C LEU A 108 -1.75 9.36 9.10
N ALA A 109 -1.38 10.60 8.76
CA ALA A 109 -1.05 10.96 7.38
C ALA A 109 0.25 10.29 6.93
N THR A 110 1.26 10.22 7.79
CA THR A 110 2.49 9.47 7.52
C THR A 110 2.21 7.99 7.28
N GLN A 111 1.43 7.34 8.16
CA GLN A 111 1.03 5.94 7.99
C GLN A 111 0.26 5.72 6.68
N ALA A 112 -0.73 6.57 6.40
CA ALA A 112 -1.49 6.51 5.16
C ALA A 112 -0.59 6.68 3.91
N ALA A 113 0.40 7.58 3.96
CA ALA A 113 1.36 7.77 2.89
C ALA A 113 2.26 6.54 2.69
N MET A 114 2.74 5.91 3.77
CA MET A 114 3.53 4.67 3.71
C MET A 114 2.73 3.50 3.13
N ILE A 115 1.46 3.34 3.55
CA ILE A 115 0.52 2.35 2.99
C ILE A 115 0.32 2.63 1.50
N ALA A 116 0.01 3.87 1.11
CA ALA A 116 -0.22 4.24 -0.28
C ALA A 116 1.01 4.01 -1.17
N LEU A 117 2.20 4.38 -0.68
CA LEU A 117 3.47 4.12 -1.35
C LEU A 117 3.67 2.62 -1.56
N MET A 118 3.50 1.81 -0.52
CA MET A 118 3.68 0.37 -0.66
C MET A 118 2.64 -0.26 -1.59
N VAL A 119 1.39 0.23 -1.60
CA VAL A 119 0.39 -0.19 -2.58
C VAL A 119 0.83 0.16 -3.99
N LEU A 120 1.34 1.37 -4.22
CA LEU A 120 1.83 1.81 -5.52
C LEU A 120 3.00 0.94 -5.99
N LEU A 121 4.00 0.72 -5.13
CA LEU A 121 5.16 -0.12 -5.45
C LEU A 121 4.74 -1.57 -5.75
N ALA A 122 3.83 -2.12 -4.94
CA ALA A 122 3.31 -3.46 -5.15
C ALA A 122 2.49 -3.57 -6.44
N GLN A 123 1.67 -2.57 -6.77
CA GLN A 123 0.94 -2.55 -8.03
C GLN A 123 1.87 -2.42 -9.23
N ASP A 124 2.97 -1.67 -9.15
CA ASP A 124 3.88 -1.53 -10.29
C ASP A 124 4.77 -2.76 -10.49
N TRP A 125 5.41 -3.21 -9.43
CA TRP A 125 6.45 -4.24 -9.50
C TRP A 125 5.91 -5.67 -9.44
N LEU A 126 4.71 -5.87 -8.91
CA LEU A 126 4.11 -7.20 -8.75
C LEU A 126 2.94 -7.44 -9.71
N GLU A 127 2.57 -6.45 -10.53
CA GLU A 127 1.55 -6.64 -11.57
C GLU A 127 2.06 -7.59 -12.67
N ARG A 128 1.28 -8.67 -12.86
CA ARG A 128 1.40 -9.73 -13.89
C ARG A 128 2.70 -10.53 -13.85
N GLY A 129 2.58 -11.73 -13.29
CA GLY A 129 3.60 -12.78 -13.36
C GLY A 129 3.32 -13.93 -12.39
N ARG A 130 4.18 -14.96 -12.39
CA ARG A 130 4.11 -16.07 -11.41
C ARG A 130 4.13 -15.57 -9.96
N LEU A 131 4.79 -14.44 -9.69
CA LEU A 131 4.94 -13.86 -8.34
C LEU A 131 3.61 -13.44 -7.72
N ALA A 132 2.66 -12.89 -8.48
CA ALA A 132 1.34 -12.50 -7.97
C ALA A 132 0.52 -13.70 -7.41
N SER A 133 0.85 -14.92 -7.85
CA SER A 133 0.23 -16.16 -7.35
C SER A 133 0.94 -16.77 -6.15
N ILE A 134 2.25 -16.56 -6.01
CA ILE A 134 3.09 -17.16 -4.98
C ILE A 134 3.17 -16.26 -3.74
N LEU A 135 3.33 -14.96 -3.95
CA LEU A 135 3.55 -13.97 -2.91
C LEU A 135 2.44 -13.96 -1.83
N PRO A 136 1.13 -13.94 -2.16
CA PRO A 136 0.10 -14.03 -1.13
C PRO A 136 0.24 -15.28 -0.26
N THR A 137 0.64 -16.41 -0.86
CA THR A 137 0.79 -17.69 -0.13
C THR A 137 1.95 -17.62 0.84
N ALA A 138 3.10 -17.10 0.39
CA ALA A 138 4.30 -16.97 1.22
C ALA A 138 4.13 -15.93 2.34
N ALA A 139 3.55 -14.77 2.03
CA ALA A 139 3.22 -13.74 3.01
C ALA A 139 2.18 -14.25 4.02
N GLY A 140 1.19 -15.02 3.55
CA GLY A 140 0.19 -15.65 4.40
C GLY A 140 0.80 -16.64 5.38
N LEU A 141 1.74 -17.47 4.93
CA LEU A 141 2.47 -18.40 5.79
C LEU A 141 3.32 -17.67 6.84
N ALA A 142 4.03 -16.61 6.44
CA ALA A 142 4.82 -15.79 7.36
C ALA A 142 3.93 -15.13 8.43
N ALA A 143 2.78 -14.58 8.04
CA ALA A 143 1.82 -13.98 8.96
C ALA A 143 1.20 -15.01 9.93
N VAL A 144 0.86 -16.21 9.45
CA VAL A 144 0.38 -17.30 10.32
C VAL A 144 1.45 -17.74 11.31
N GLY A 145 2.69 -17.96 10.83
CA GLY A 145 3.81 -18.36 11.68
C GLY A 145 4.10 -17.32 12.77
N ALA A 146 4.17 -16.05 12.39
CA ALA A 146 4.39 -14.95 13.34
C ALA A 146 3.25 -14.82 14.36
N ALA A 147 2.00 -14.95 13.91
CA ALA A 147 0.83 -14.93 14.79
C ALA A 147 0.85 -16.06 15.81
N LEU A 148 1.05 -17.30 15.36
CA LEU A 148 1.10 -18.47 16.25
C LEU A 148 2.28 -18.40 17.22
N ALA A 149 3.47 -18.03 16.74
CA ALA A 149 4.63 -17.85 17.60
C ALA A 149 4.40 -16.78 18.67
N GLY A 150 3.87 -15.61 18.28
CA GLY A 150 3.55 -14.54 19.22
C GLY A 150 2.48 -14.96 20.23
N LEU A 151 1.42 -15.67 19.81
CA LEU A 151 0.39 -16.14 20.73
C LEU A 151 0.91 -17.19 21.72
N LEU A 152 1.79 -18.11 21.27
CA LEU A 152 2.39 -19.14 22.11
C LEU A 152 3.41 -18.60 23.11
N LEU A 153 4.18 -17.57 22.73
CA LEU A 153 5.20 -16.94 23.58
C LEU A 153 4.62 -16.06 24.70
N GLY A 154 3.32 -16.16 25.00
CA GLY A 154 2.73 -15.50 26.16
C GLY A 154 2.63 -13.98 26.02
N THR A 155 2.39 -13.50 24.81
CA THR A 155 2.26 -12.07 24.52
C THR A 155 1.16 -11.39 25.33
N ARG A 156 1.37 -10.08 25.54
CA ARG A 156 0.49 -9.23 26.33
C ARG A 156 -0.98 -9.38 25.89
N PRO A 157 -1.95 -9.45 26.82
CA PRO A 157 -3.36 -9.67 26.49
C PRO A 157 -3.90 -8.72 25.41
N GLU A 158 -3.42 -7.48 25.42
CA GLU A 158 -3.83 -6.41 24.51
C GLU A 158 -3.44 -6.67 23.05
N SER A 159 -2.42 -7.50 22.79
CA SER A 159 -1.91 -7.77 21.44
C SER A 159 -2.41 -9.08 20.85
N ARG A 160 -3.05 -9.94 21.67
CA ARG A 160 -3.51 -11.27 21.24
C ARG A 160 -4.52 -11.18 20.09
N LEU A 161 -5.44 -10.23 20.18
CA LEU A 161 -6.47 -10.05 19.16
C LEU A 161 -5.87 -9.60 17.82
N MET A 162 -4.91 -8.66 17.85
CA MET A 162 -4.18 -8.21 16.67
C MET A 162 -3.43 -9.36 16.01
N LEU A 163 -2.64 -10.13 16.79
CA LEU A 163 -1.90 -11.28 16.27
C LEU A 163 -2.84 -12.35 15.72
N ALA A 164 -3.94 -12.64 16.41
CA ALA A 164 -4.93 -13.59 15.93
C ALA A 164 -5.49 -13.13 14.57
N MET A 165 -5.86 -11.85 14.43
CA MET A 165 -6.38 -11.32 13.16
C MET A 165 -5.34 -11.30 12.05
N MET A 166 -4.07 -11.06 12.39
CA MET A 166 -2.95 -11.25 11.45
C MET A 166 -2.87 -12.69 10.96
N GLY A 167 -2.98 -13.66 11.88
CA GLY A 167 -2.98 -15.09 11.56
C GLY A 167 -4.19 -15.52 10.72
N TRP A 168 -5.39 -15.02 11.04
CA TRP A 168 -6.60 -15.29 10.24
C TRP A 168 -6.48 -14.70 8.82
N THR A 169 -5.97 -13.48 8.71
CA THR A 169 -5.65 -12.85 7.42
C THR A 169 -4.64 -13.69 6.64
N GLY A 170 -3.55 -14.11 7.29
CA GLY A 170 -2.54 -14.96 6.68
C GLY A 170 -3.07 -16.33 6.24
N THR A 171 -3.96 -16.92 7.02
CA THR A 171 -4.64 -18.19 6.70
C THR A 171 -5.50 -18.04 5.44
N ALA A 172 -6.28 -16.95 5.34
CA ALA A 172 -7.07 -16.64 4.15
C ALA A 172 -6.19 -16.44 2.89
N MET A 173 -5.06 -15.73 3.05
CA MET A 173 -4.07 -15.55 1.97
C MET A 173 -3.42 -16.87 1.54
N PHE A 174 -3.09 -17.74 2.49
CA PHE A 174 -2.51 -19.06 2.25
C PHE A 174 -3.47 -20.00 1.51
N CYS A 175 -4.77 -19.94 1.83
CA CYS A 175 -5.82 -20.72 1.18
C CYS A 175 -6.10 -20.31 -0.27
N ARG A 176 -5.67 -19.12 -0.68
CA ARG A 176 -5.99 -18.55 -1.99
C ARG A 176 -5.75 -19.47 -3.21
N PRO A 177 -4.63 -20.24 -3.31
CA PRO A 177 -4.39 -21.10 -4.48
C PRO A 177 -5.30 -22.34 -4.53
N LEU A 178 -5.99 -22.68 -3.44
CA LEU A 178 -6.92 -23.81 -3.41
C LEU A 178 -8.16 -23.54 -4.30
N TRP A 179 -8.52 -22.27 -4.54
CA TRP A 179 -9.70 -21.90 -5.33
C TRP A 179 -9.40 -21.42 -6.75
N SER A 180 -8.21 -20.87 -7.03
CA SER A 180 -7.86 -20.40 -8.38
C SER A 180 -7.77 -21.52 -9.42
N ARG A 181 -7.71 -22.78 -8.97
CA ARG A 181 -7.63 -24.01 -9.78
C ARG A 181 -8.94 -24.82 -9.79
N LEU A 182 -10.03 -24.29 -9.24
CA LEU A 182 -11.35 -24.91 -9.32
C LEU A 182 -12.11 -24.48 -10.59
N THR A 183 -11.86 -23.27 -11.10
CA THR A 183 -12.59 -22.73 -12.27
C THR A 183 -11.94 -23.00 -13.63
N VAL A 184 -10.71 -23.53 -13.68
CA VAL A 184 -10.05 -23.97 -14.93
C VAL A 184 -10.20 -25.48 -15.15
N LEU A 185 -10.98 -26.16 -14.30
CA LEU A 185 -11.18 -27.61 -14.37
C LEU A 185 -12.68 -27.92 -14.29
N GLY A 186 -13.44 -27.38 -15.23
CA GLY A 186 -14.41 -28.25 -15.91
C GLY A 186 -13.57 -29.24 -16.71
N ASP A 187 -13.56 -30.49 -16.27
CA ASP A 187 -12.95 -31.65 -16.92
C ASP A 187 -11.41 -31.65 -17.07
N GLY A 188 -10.72 -32.48 -16.26
CA GLY A 188 -9.55 -33.20 -16.80
C GLY A 188 -8.20 -33.17 -16.07
N ASP A 189 -8.07 -32.82 -14.78
CA ASP A 189 -6.72 -32.86 -14.16
C ASP A 189 -6.68 -33.42 -12.73
N ASN A 190 -7.00 -34.72 -12.65
CA ASN A 190 -6.96 -35.59 -11.46
C ASN A 190 -5.56 -36.16 -11.16
N ARG A 191 -4.47 -35.44 -11.45
CA ARG A 191 -3.12 -35.94 -11.15
C ARG A 191 -2.94 -36.10 -9.63
N PRO A 192 -2.53 -37.27 -9.11
CA PRO A 192 -2.49 -37.57 -7.68
C PRO A 192 -1.65 -36.56 -6.87
N GLY A 193 -0.49 -36.12 -7.40
CA GLY A 193 0.36 -35.11 -6.75
C GLY A 193 -0.32 -33.74 -6.55
N ARG A 194 -1.26 -33.36 -7.43
CA ARG A 194 -2.03 -32.11 -7.29
C ARG A 194 -3.15 -32.23 -6.25
N ARG A 195 -3.75 -33.43 -6.08
CA ARG A 195 -4.73 -33.72 -5.02
C ARG A 195 -4.07 -33.72 -3.64
N ILE A 196 -2.95 -34.42 -3.48
CA ILE A 196 -2.19 -34.48 -2.21
C ILE A 196 -1.79 -33.06 -1.76
N GLY A 197 -1.24 -32.25 -2.67
CA GLY A 197 -0.87 -30.87 -2.35
C GLY A 197 -2.06 -29.97 -1.96
N ARG A 198 -3.29 -30.26 -2.43
CA ARG A 198 -4.50 -29.56 -1.98
C ARG A 198 -4.91 -30.01 -0.58
N SER A 199 -4.96 -31.31 -0.33
CA SER A 199 -5.32 -31.86 0.98
C SER A 199 -4.37 -31.41 2.08
N VAL A 200 -3.05 -31.40 1.82
CA VAL A 200 -2.05 -30.91 2.78
C VAL A 200 -2.27 -29.44 3.12
N ARG A 201 -2.53 -28.59 2.11
CA ARG A 201 -2.79 -27.16 2.34
C ARG A 201 -4.09 -26.93 3.10
N LEU A 202 -5.14 -27.68 2.77
CA LEU A 202 -6.41 -27.60 3.49
C LEU A 202 -6.22 -28.03 4.95
N GLY A 203 -5.52 -29.15 5.18
CA GLY A 203 -5.17 -29.63 6.52
C GLY A 203 -4.35 -28.61 7.30
N ALA A 204 -3.34 -28.00 6.68
CA ALA A 204 -2.53 -26.94 7.30
C ALA A 204 -3.36 -25.68 7.63
N ALA A 205 -4.28 -25.28 6.75
CA ALA A 205 -5.16 -24.15 7.01
C ALA A 205 -6.15 -24.43 8.14
N VAL A 206 -6.71 -25.64 8.20
CA VAL A 206 -7.59 -26.07 9.30
C VAL A 206 -6.83 -26.12 10.61
N ALA A 207 -5.60 -26.67 10.61
CA ALA A 207 -4.74 -26.70 11.78
C ALA A 207 -4.38 -25.28 12.27
N ALA A 208 -4.04 -24.37 11.35
CA ALA A 208 -3.78 -22.97 11.68
C ALA A 208 -5.02 -22.28 12.26
N ALA A 209 -6.18 -22.44 11.63
CA ALA A 209 -7.44 -21.89 12.11
C ALA A 209 -7.82 -22.44 13.49
N ALA A 210 -7.65 -23.74 13.72
CA ALA A 210 -7.87 -24.38 15.03
C ALA A 210 -6.90 -23.84 16.09
N GLY A 211 -5.61 -23.73 15.77
CA GLY A 211 -4.61 -23.15 16.66
C GLY A 211 -4.94 -21.70 17.03
N LEU A 212 -5.32 -20.87 16.06
CA LEU A 212 -5.74 -19.49 16.30
C LEU A 212 -7.01 -19.41 17.16
N ALA A 213 -7.97 -20.32 16.94
CA ALA A 213 -9.20 -20.38 17.73
C ALA A 213 -8.93 -20.76 19.19
N VAL A 214 -8.04 -21.73 19.44
CA VAL A 214 -7.66 -22.14 20.80
C VAL A 214 -6.87 -21.05 21.52
N LEU A 215 -5.91 -20.43 20.83
CA LEU A 215 -5.01 -19.43 21.42
C LEU A 215 -5.67 -18.06 21.60
N CYS A 216 -6.66 -17.73 20.79
CA CYS A 216 -7.42 -16.49 20.89
C CYS A 216 -8.89 -16.70 20.49
N PRO A 217 -9.72 -17.26 21.39
CA PRO A 217 -11.14 -17.50 21.14
C PRO A 217 -11.92 -16.27 20.65
N PRO A 218 -11.66 -15.05 21.15
CA PRO A 218 -12.36 -13.89 20.65
C PRO A 218 -12.04 -13.51 19.20
N GLY A 219 -10.89 -13.96 18.69
CA GLY A 219 -10.58 -13.79 17.27
C GLY A 219 -11.53 -14.56 16.36
N VAL A 220 -12.14 -15.66 16.84
CA VAL A 220 -13.13 -16.45 16.10
C VAL A 220 -14.37 -15.61 15.78
N VAL A 221 -14.85 -14.82 16.75
CA VAL A 221 -16.00 -13.92 16.56
C VAL A 221 -15.75 -12.97 15.40
N LEU A 222 -14.59 -12.32 15.39
CA LEU A 222 -14.22 -11.37 14.35
C LEU A 222 -14.03 -12.02 12.98
N ALA A 223 -13.47 -13.23 12.94
CA ALA A 223 -13.33 -14.00 11.71
C ALA A 223 -14.71 -14.39 11.13
N LEU A 224 -15.67 -14.75 11.98
CA LEU A 224 -17.05 -15.05 11.60
C LEU A 224 -17.79 -13.80 11.10
N VAL A 225 -17.59 -12.64 11.74
CA VAL A 225 -18.10 -11.35 11.24
C VAL A 225 -17.53 -11.05 9.85
N ALA A 226 -16.25 -11.27 9.63
CA ALA A 226 -15.62 -11.06 8.32
C ALA A 226 -16.25 -11.95 7.24
N ALA A 227 -16.52 -13.22 7.57
CA ALA A 227 -17.21 -14.16 6.69
C ALA A 227 -18.64 -13.68 6.39
N ALA A 228 -19.40 -13.29 7.42
CA ALA A 228 -20.78 -12.81 7.28
C ALA A 228 -20.87 -11.59 6.36
N VAL A 229 -20.02 -10.58 6.56
CA VAL A 229 -19.98 -9.37 5.72
C VAL A 229 -19.67 -9.72 4.26
N THR A 230 -18.66 -10.54 4.02
CA THR A 230 -18.25 -10.95 2.67
C THR A 230 -19.36 -11.72 1.95
N LEU A 231 -20.00 -12.66 2.65
CA LEU A 231 -21.11 -13.46 2.12
C LEU A 231 -22.35 -12.62 1.87
N LEU A 232 -22.66 -11.63 2.71
CA LEU A 232 -23.77 -10.72 2.50
C LEU A 232 -23.56 -9.87 1.23
N VAL A 233 -22.36 -9.32 1.03
CA VAL A 233 -22.02 -8.60 -0.19
C VAL A 233 -22.11 -9.53 -1.41
N ALA A 234 -21.64 -10.78 -1.30
CA ALA A 234 -21.80 -11.77 -2.37
C ALA A 234 -23.26 -12.07 -2.70
N ALA A 235 -24.12 -12.20 -1.68
CA ALA A 235 -25.54 -12.49 -1.84
C ALA A 235 -26.25 -11.42 -2.67
N VAL A 236 -25.96 -10.13 -2.39
CA VAL A 236 -26.51 -8.99 -3.12
C VAL A 236 -26.06 -8.98 -4.59
N LEU A 237 -24.83 -9.42 -4.85
CA LEU A 237 -24.22 -9.33 -6.18
C LEU A 237 -24.51 -10.54 -7.08
N VAL A 238 -24.68 -11.73 -6.51
CA VAL A 238 -24.85 -13.00 -7.25
C VAL A 238 -26.29 -13.47 -7.17
N ARG A 239 -27.17 -12.94 -8.05
CA ARG A 239 -28.62 -13.26 -8.08
C ARG A 239 -28.91 -14.77 -8.08
N ALA A 240 -28.15 -15.55 -8.84
CA ALA A 240 -28.35 -17.00 -8.97
C ALA A 240 -28.05 -17.81 -7.69
N ALA A 241 -27.27 -17.26 -6.76
CA ALA A 241 -26.87 -17.92 -5.52
C ALA A 241 -27.19 -17.08 -4.26
N THR A 242 -28.00 -16.03 -4.41
CA THR A 242 -28.31 -15.07 -3.34
C THR A 242 -28.77 -15.76 -2.08
N MET A 243 -29.73 -16.69 -2.18
CA MET A 243 -30.28 -17.40 -1.02
C MET A 243 -29.23 -18.25 -0.30
N ARG A 244 -28.33 -18.90 -1.04
CA ARG A 244 -27.23 -19.70 -0.46
C ARG A 244 -26.26 -18.81 0.30
N TYR A 245 -25.80 -17.70 -0.30
CA TYR A 245 -24.86 -16.79 0.37
C TYR A 245 -25.51 -16.05 1.54
N LEU A 246 -26.78 -15.68 1.43
CA LEU A 246 -27.53 -15.07 2.52
C LEU A 246 -27.67 -16.03 3.70
N ALA A 247 -28.03 -17.30 3.46
CA ALA A 247 -28.12 -18.31 4.51
C ALA A 247 -26.76 -18.53 5.21
N LEU A 248 -25.66 -18.58 4.46
CA LEU A 248 -24.32 -18.69 5.02
C LEU A 248 -23.91 -17.43 5.80
N ALA A 249 -24.28 -16.24 5.32
CA ALA A 249 -24.02 -14.98 6.02
C ALA A 249 -24.75 -14.92 7.37
N LEU A 250 -26.02 -15.33 7.38
CA LEU A 250 -26.83 -15.41 8.59
C LEU A 250 -26.25 -16.43 9.56
N LEU A 251 -25.86 -17.63 9.09
CA LEU A 251 -25.20 -18.64 9.92
C LEU A 251 -23.92 -18.09 10.57
N ALA A 252 -23.05 -17.43 9.80
CA ALA A 252 -21.83 -16.84 10.31
C ALA A 252 -22.11 -15.74 11.35
N ALA A 253 -23.12 -14.90 11.11
CA ALA A 253 -23.54 -13.86 12.06
C ALA A 253 -24.10 -14.45 13.36
N THR A 254 -24.92 -15.51 13.28
CA THR A 254 -25.46 -16.21 14.45
C THR A 254 -24.35 -16.86 15.27
N LEU A 255 -23.40 -17.52 14.63
CA LEU A 255 -22.23 -18.11 15.32
C LEU A 255 -21.37 -17.04 15.99
N ALA A 256 -21.15 -15.90 15.32
CA ALA A 256 -20.43 -14.77 15.90
C ALA A 256 -21.14 -14.24 17.15
N ALA A 257 -22.46 -14.07 17.10
CA ALA A 257 -23.26 -13.59 18.22
C ALA A 257 -23.25 -14.57 19.40
N ALA A 258 -23.36 -15.88 19.14
CA ALA A 258 -23.28 -16.93 20.16
C ALA A 258 -21.92 -16.89 20.88
N HIS A 259 -20.81 -16.92 20.14
CA HIS A 259 -19.47 -16.82 20.74
C HIS A 259 -19.21 -15.49 21.47
N ALA A 260 -19.70 -14.37 20.93
CA ALA A 260 -19.56 -13.07 21.60
C ALA A 260 -20.29 -13.03 22.95
N ARG A 261 -21.45 -13.69 23.03
CA ARG A 261 -22.21 -13.86 24.28
C ARG A 261 -21.46 -14.71 25.28
N ASP A 262 -20.94 -15.87 24.86
CA ASP A 262 -20.21 -16.80 25.74
C ASP A 262 -18.95 -16.16 26.34
N LEU A 263 -18.32 -15.26 25.58
CA LEU A 263 -17.13 -14.53 26.03
C LEU A 263 -17.44 -13.27 26.86
N GLY A 264 -18.72 -12.88 27.01
CA GLY A 264 -19.12 -11.67 27.72
C GLY A 264 -18.75 -10.36 27.00
N TRP A 265 -18.58 -10.39 25.67
CA TRP A 265 -18.01 -9.30 24.86
C TRP A 265 -19.01 -8.24 24.41
N ILE A 266 -20.31 -8.45 24.62
CA ILE A 266 -21.34 -7.53 24.15
C ILE A 266 -21.44 -6.35 25.13
N ARG A 267 -20.53 -5.39 24.98
CA ARG A 267 -20.80 -3.98 25.31
C ARG A 267 -20.78 -3.21 24.00
N ALA A 268 -21.97 -2.91 23.49
CA ALA A 268 -22.09 -2.01 22.36
C ALA A 268 -21.51 -0.64 22.76
N PRO A 269 -20.77 0.05 21.87
CA PRO A 269 -20.51 1.47 22.08
C PRO A 269 -21.85 2.18 22.28
N ALA A 270 -21.89 3.18 23.16
CA ALA A 270 -23.11 3.94 23.42
C ALA A 270 -23.68 4.48 22.09
N TRP A 271 -24.91 4.07 21.76
CA TRP A 271 -25.64 4.51 20.58
C TRP A 271 -26.95 5.16 21.02
N PRO A 272 -27.32 6.34 20.48
CA PRO A 272 -26.59 7.12 19.47
C PRO A 272 -25.32 7.80 20.03
N PRO A 273 -24.30 8.06 19.19
CA PRO A 273 -23.12 8.79 19.61
C PRO A 273 -23.47 10.27 19.87
N ALA A 274 -22.79 10.87 20.85
CA ALA A 274 -22.94 12.30 21.13
C ALA A 274 -22.62 13.15 19.88
N PRO A 275 -23.28 14.30 19.65
CA PRO A 275 -23.10 15.13 18.44
C PRO A 275 -21.63 15.46 18.11
N ALA A 276 -20.82 15.76 19.12
CA ALA A 276 -19.39 16.06 18.96
C ALA A 276 -18.56 14.88 18.42
N ALA A 277 -19.01 13.63 18.63
CA ALA A 277 -18.33 12.43 18.17
C ALA A 277 -18.53 12.14 16.67
N TRP A 278 -19.46 12.84 15.99
CA TRP A 278 -19.68 12.66 14.55
C TRP A 278 -18.56 13.26 13.69
N ILE A 279 -17.96 14.35 14.16
CA ILE A 279 -16.91 15.06 13.44
C ILE A 279 -15.52 14.64 13.92
N GLY A 280 -15.38 14.19 15.17
CA GLY A 280 -14.07 13.83 15.73
C GLY A 280 -13.27 15.05 16.19
N ARG A 281 -12.17 14.79 16.89
CA ARG A 281 -11.33 15.79 17.58
C ARG A 281 -9.99 16.05 16.87
N GLY A 282 -9.73 15.42 15.73
CA GLY A 282 -8.49 15.62 14.96
C GLY A 282 -7.22 15.25 15.73
N GLY A 283 -6.15 16.03 15.55
CA GLY A 283 -4.84 15.78 16.18
C GLY A 283 -4.85 15.70 17.72
N SER A 284 -5.80 16.38 18.37
CA SER A 284 -5.96 16.33 19.82
C SER A 284 -6.41 14.97 20.35
N ALA A 285 -7.05 14.14 19.52
CA ALA A 285 -7.38 12.76 19.87
C ALA A 285 -6.11 11.88 19.94
N LEU A 286 -5.22 12.02 18.97
CA LEU A 286 -3.95 11.28 18.90
C LEU A 286 -3.05 11.58 20.11
N ALA A 287 -3.08 12.82 20.60
CA ALA A 287 -2.39 13.26 21.82
C ALA A 287 -2.85 12.48 23.07
N ALA A 288 -4.16 12.25 23.22
CA ALA A 288 -4.72 11.58 24.39
C ALA A 288 -4.61 10.04 24.37
N MET A 289 -4.06 9.46 23.31
CA MET A 289 -4.13 8.02 23.08
C MET A 289 -2.98 7.21 23.65
N ARG A 290 -3.32 5.97 23.99
CA ARG A 290 -2.40 4.99 24.56
C ARG A 290 -1.99 3.99 23.47
N PRO A 291 -0.81 3.34 23.57
CA PRO A 291 -0.35 2.38 22.58
C PRO A 291 -1.31 1.21 22.30
N TRP A 292 -2.17 0.88 23.27
CA TRP A 292 -3.16 -0.19 23.18
C TRP A 292 -4.55 0.26 22.72
N THR A 293 -4.72 1.53 22.32
CA THR A 293 -5.97 2.00 21.74
C THR A 293 -6.30 1.20 20.47
N SER A 294 -7.56 0.82 20.29
CA SER A 294 -8.00 0.17 19.07
C SER A 294 -7.93 1.11 17.89
N GLY A 295 -7.58 0.58 16.71
CA GLY A 295 -7.56 1.38 15.50
C GLY A 295 -8.91 2.01 15.20
N LEU A 296 -10.01 1.30 15.48
CA LEU A 296 -11.36 1.86 15.38
C LEU A 296 -11.59 3.05 16.31
N ALA A 297 -11.20 2.95 17.59
CA ALA A 297 -11.34 4.07 18.52
C ALA A 297 -10.46 5.27 18.09
N LEU A 298 -9.25 4.99 17.59
CA LEU A 298 -8.37 6.01 17.02
C LEU A 298 -9.05 6.75 15.87
N LEU A 299 -9.65 6.05 14.92
CA LEU A 299 -10.35 6.67 13.79
C LEU A 299 -11.60 7.44 14.25
N ILE A 300 -12.44 6.87 15.11
CA ILE A 300 -13.64 7.56 15.61
C ILE A 300 -13.25 8.86 16.33
N ASP A 301 -12.25 8.82 17.19
CA ASP A 301 -11.85 10.01 17.94
C ASP A 301 -11.13 11.05 17.05
N THR A 302 -10.46 10.64 15.97
CA THR A 302 -9.72 11.55 15.08
C THR A 302 -10.59 12.13 13.97
N ILE A 303 -11.30 11.29 13.21
CA ILE A 303 -12.10 11.68 12.02
C ILE A 303 -13.61 11.55 12.23
N GLY A 304 -14.05 11.16 13.43
CA GLY A 304 -15.46 11.05 13.78
C GLY A 304 -16.16 9.82 13.21
N TRP A 305 -17.37 9.56 13.70
CA TRP A 305 -18.25 8.54 13.13
C TRP A 305 -18.60 8.81 11.66
N GLY A 306 -18.69 10.08 11.25
CA GLY A 306 -18.92 10.46 9.85
C GLY A 306 -17.76 10.03 8.94
N GLY A 307 -16.52 10.31 9.35
CA GLY A 307 -15.33 9.89 8.62
C GLY A 307 -15.19 8.36 8.58
N VAL A 308 -15.43 7.67 9.69
CA VAL A 308 -15.40 6.20 9.73
C VAL A 308 -16.47 5.59 8.82
N ALA A 309 -17.70 6.12 8.84
CA ALA A 309 -18.78 5.67 7.96
C ALA A 309 -18.42 5.87 6.48
N TRP A 310 -17.80 7.01 6.14
CA TRP A 310 -17.30 7.28 4.79
C TRP A 310 -16.25 6.25 4.36
N LEU A 311 -15.25 5.97 5.20
CA LEU A 311 -14.22 4.97 4.91
C LEU A 311 -14.77 3.56 4.72
N LEU A 312 -15.68 3.15 5.60
CA LEU A 312 -16.38 1.86 5.49
C LEU A 312 -17.21 1.82 4.20
N GLY A 313 -17.88 2.90 3.85
CA GLY A 313 -18.61 3.04 2.57
C GLY A 313 -17.68 2.86 1.37
N CYS A 314 -16.55 3.56 1.33
CA CYS A 314 -15.55 3.40 0.26
C CYS A 314 -15.00 1.97 0.18
N LEU A 315 -14.72 1.34 1.33
CA LEU A 315 -14.26 -0.04 1.41
C LEU A 315 -15.30 -1.01 0.85
N LEU A 316 -16.56 -0.86 1.23
CA LEU A 316 -17.67 -1.68 0.76
C LEU A 316 -17.92 -1.50 -0.75
N ILE A 317 -17.84 -0.27 -1.25
CA ILE A 317 -17.95 0.01 -2.69
C ILE A 317 -16.79 -0.65 -3.45
N ALA A 318 -15.56 -0.53 -2.95
CA ALA A 318 -14.38 -1.14 -3.55
C ALA A 318 -14.47 -2.68 -3.55
N LEU A 319 -14.89 -3.27 -2.43
CA LEU A 319 -15.17 -4.69 -2.29
C LEU A 319 -16.23 -5.14 -3.29
N ALA A 320 -17.38 -4.45 -3.34
CA ALA A 320 -18.48 -4.80 -4.24
C ALA A 320 -18.11 -4.66 -5.73
N ARG A 321 -17.34 -3.64 -6.09
CA ARG A 321 -16.84 -3.46 -7.47
C ARG A 321 -15.87 -4.58 -7.86
N ALA A 322 -14.93 -4.93 -6.98
CA ALA A 322 -13.98 -6.01 -7.23
C ALA A 322 -14.67 -7.38 -7.30
N MET A 323 -15.65 -7.64 -6.42
CA MET A 323 -16.45 -8.87 -6.46
C MET A 323 -17.29 -8.93 -7.74
N ARG A 324 -17.93 -7.84 -8.17
CA ARG A 324 -18.65 -7.78 -9.45
C ARG A 324 -17.74 -8.12 -10.64
N ALA A 325 -16.53 -7.55 -10.68
CA ALA A 325 -15.57 -7.87 -11.74
C ALA A 325 -15.17 -9.35 -11.72
N ALA A 326 -14.93 -9.91 -10.54
CA ALA A 326 -14.59 -11.33 -10.42
C ALA A 326 -15.76 -12.24 -10.84
N ILE A 327 -17.00 -11.92 -10.43
CA ILE A 327 -18.22 -12.65 -10.81
C ILE A 327 -18.45 -12.59 -12.33
N ALA A 328 -18.27 -11.41 -12.95
CA ALA A 328 -18.39 -11.25 -14.40
C ALA A 328 -17.38 -12.10 -15.19
N ASN A 329 -16.26 -12.46 -14.55
CA ASN A 329 -15.23 -13.34 -15.12
C ASN A 329 -15.35 -14.80 -14.63
N ASP A 330 -16.47 -15.18 -14.00
CA ASP A 330 -16.73 -16.49 -13.39
C ASP A 330 -15.67 -16.93 -12.34
N LEU A 331 -15.19 -15.98 -11.54
CA LEU A 331 -14.18 -16.18 -10.49
C LEU A 331 -14.79 -16.11 -9.08
N HIS A 332 -15.98 -16.67 -8.88
CA HIS A 332 -16.76 -16.61 -7.63
C HIS A 332 -15.96 -16.97 -6.37
N GLY A 333 -15.20 -18.07 -6.41
CA GLY A 333 -14.38 -18.52 -5.29
C GLY A 333 -13.22 -17.58 -4.96
N ARG A 334 -12.62 -16.94 -5.99
CA ARG A 334 -11.59 -15.92 -5.76
C ARG A 334 -12.22 -14.72 -5.08
N ALA A 335 -13.36 -14.25 -5.60
CA ALA A 335 -14.13 -13.11 -5.09
C ALA A 335 -14.39 -13.22 -3.58
N LEU A 336 -14.90 -14.38 -3.13
CA LEU A 336 -15.18 -14.65 -1.73
C LEU A 336 -13.91 -14.66 -0.87
N LEU A 337 -12.91 -15.46 -1.24
CA LEU A 337 -11.72 -15.63 -0.38
C LEU A 337 -10.89 -14.37 -0.25
N GLY A 338 -10.65 -13.65 -1.35
CA GLY A 338 -9.93 -12.40 -1.19
C GLY A 338 -10.81 -11.37 -0.46
N GLY A 339 -12.15 -11.42 -0.60
CA GLY A 339 -13.06 -10.45 0.03
C GLY A 339 -12.98 -10.62 1.53
N MET A 340 -13.02 -11.88 1.96
CA MET A 340 -12.74 -12.28 3.33
C MET A 340 -11.33 -11.86 3.76
N THR A 341 -10.31 -12.05 2.93
CA THR A 341 -8.93 -11.61 3.23
C THR A 341 -8.86 -10.10 3.47
N LEU A 342 -9.52 -9.31 2.64
CA LEU A 342 -9.56 -7.86 2.77
C LEU A 342 -10.30 -7.41 4.03
N VAL A 343 -11.45 -8.02 4.33
CA VAL A 343 -12.21 -7.72 5.54
C VAL A 343 -11.43 -8.12 6.79
N LEU A 344 -10.77 -9.30 6.79
CA LEU A 344 -9.91 -9.74 7.89
C LEU A 344 -8.71 -8.80 8.10
N ALA A 345 -8.04 -8.39 7.02
CA ALA A 345 -6.93 -7.44 7.10
C ALA A 345 -7.40 -6.08 7.64
N THR A 346 -8.59 -5.63 7.23
CA THR A 346 -9.20 -4.39 7.75
C THR A 346 -9.52 -4.52 9.23
N ILE A 347 -10.11 -5.65 9.66
CA ILE A 347 -10.37 -5.90 11.08
C ILE A 347 -9.05 -5.93 11.86
N ALA A 348 -8.01 -6.62 11.37
CA ALA A 348 -6.68 -6.63 11.99
C ALA A 348 -6.15 -5.21 12.20
N TRP A 349 -6.28 -4.35 11.19
CA TRP A 349 -5.88 -2.95 11.26
C TRP A 349 -6.70 -2.14 12.30
N LEU A 350 -7.99 -2.46 12.48
CA LEU A 350 -8.89 -1.80 13.42
C LEU A 350 -8.83 -2.34 14.87
N THR A 351 -8.23 -3.51 15.10
CA THR A 351 -8.06 -4.08 16.45
C THR A 351 -7.13 -3.24 17.33
N PRO A 352 -7.14 -3.41 18.67
CA PRO A 352 -6.09 -2.90 19.56
C PRO A 352 -4.70 -3.08 18.97
N GLN A 353 -3.89 -2.01 18.94
CA GLN A 353 -2.52 -1.99 18.41
C GLN A 353 -2.36 -2.19 16.89
N GLY A 354 -3.40 -2.59 16.15
CA GLY A 354 -3.32 -2.89 14.71
C GLY A 354 -2.77 -1.72 13.89
N LEU A 355 -3.33 -0.53 14.09
CA LEU A 355 -2.90 0.71 13.45
C LEU A 355 -1.46 1.11 13.82
N PHE A 356 -0.98 0.74 15.02
CA PHE A 356 0.35 1.05 15.51
C PHE A 356 1.42 0.00 15.15
N SER A 357 1.02 -1.14 14.57
CA SER A 357 1.94 -2.21 14.17
C SER A 357 2.42 -2.03 12.72
N PRO A 358 3.72 -1.82 12.47
CA PRO A 358 4.24 -1.69 11.11
C PRO A 358 3.96 -2.95 10.28
N GLY A 359 4.07 -4.15 10.88
CA GLY A 359 3.81 -5.44 10.22
C GLY A 359 2.36 -5.60 9.76
N ILE A 360 1.38 -5.14 10.57
CA ILE A 360 -0.04 -5.14 10.17
C ILE A 360 -0.28 -4.15 9.02
N ASN A 361 0.34 -2.98 9.05
CA ASN A 361 0.22 -2.00 7.97
C ASN A 361 0.83 -2.54 6.66
N VAL A 362 1.96 -3.26 6.74
CA VAL A 362 2.55 -3.96 5.59
C VAL A 362 1.63 -5.08 5.07
N LEU A 363 1.05 -5.89 5.97
CA LEU A 363 0.12 -6.94 5.56
C LEU A 363 -1.13 -6.35 4.89
N PHE A 364 -1.71 -5.31 5.50
CA PHE A 364 -2.90 -4.62 4.99
C PHE A 364 -2.67 -4.05 3.59
N ALA A 365 -1.58 -3.31 3.37
CA ALA A 365 -1.33 -2.75 2.04
C ALA A 365 -0.88 -3.81 1.01
N ALA A 366 -0.23 -4.90 1.41
CA ALA A 366 0.01 -6.03 0.51
C ALA A 366 -1.31 -6.68 0.05
N VAL A 367 -2.25 -6.91 0.97
CA VAL A 367 -3.60 -7.40 0.65
C VAL A 367 -4.30 -6.41 -0.28
N TRP A 368 -4.27 -5.11 0.05
CA TRP A 368 -4.91 -4.06 -0.74
C TRP A 368 -4.34 -3.95 -2.16
N ALA A 369 -3.02 -4.07 -2.31
CA ALA A 369 -2.35 -3.96 -3.61
C ALA A 369 -2.63 -5.15 -4.52
N LEU A 370 -2.59 -6.37 -3.96
CA LEU A 370 -2.76 -7.60 -4.71
C LEU A 370 -4.24 -7.90 -5.00
N TRP A 371 -5.15 -7.41 -4.15
CA TRP A 371 -6.58 -7.64 -4.27
C TRP A 371 -7.16 -7.28 -5.66
N PRO A 372 -6.99 -6.07 -6.23
CA PRO A 372 -7.51 -5.74 -7.56
C PRO A 372 -6.94 -6.63 -8.67
N ILE A 373 -5.62 -6.86 -8.64
CA ILE A 373 -4.90 -7.69 -9.62
C ILE A 373 -5.51 -9.09 -9.65
N THR A 374 -5.79 -9.63 -8.47
CA THR A 374 -6.29 -10.99 -8.32
C THR A 374 -7.75 -11.18 -8.67
N MET A 375 -8.51 -10.07 -8.76
CA MET A 375 -9.89 -10.05 -9.24
C MET A 375 -10.02 -9.75 -10.72
N GLY A 376 -8.90 -9.62 -11.43
CA GLY A 376 -8.92 -9.28 -12.85
C GLY A 376 -9.41 -7.87 -13.12
N LEU A 377 -9.29 -6.96 -12.16
CA LEU A 377 -9.56 -5.55 -12.44
C LEU A 377 -8.52 -5.03 -13.43
N PRO A 378 -8.93 -4.30 -14.48
CA PRO A 378 -7.99 -3.73 -15.42
C PRO A 378 -7.16 -2.66 -14.71
N THR A 379 -5.85 -2.71 -14.92
CA THR A 379 -4.95 -1.70 -14.39
C THR A 379 -4.89 -0.51 -15.34
N GLY A 380 -5.17 0.68 -14.80
CA GLY A 380 -5.14 1.93 -15.54
C GLY A 380 -3.73 2.54 -15.50
N ARG A 381 -3.45 3.43 -16.45
CA ARG A 381 -2.27 4.29 -16.44
C ARG A 381 -2.68 5.69 -16.00
N HIS A 382 -2.02 6.20 -14.97
CA HIS A 382 -2.28 7.52 -14.39
C HIS A 382 -1.09 8.43 -14.63
N SER A 383 -1.34 9.72 -14.81
CA SER A 383 -0.27 10.71 -14.96
C SER A 383 0.56 10.80 -13.68
N GLY A 384 1.89 10.70 -13.79
CA GLY A 384 2.81 10.89 -12.68
C GLY A 384 2.71 12.28 -12.03
N TRP A 385 2.27 13.29 -12.80
CA TRP A 385 1.96 14.63 -12.26
C TRP A 385 0.88 14.62 -11.19
N ARG A 386 -0.08 13.69 -11.25
CA ARG A 386 -1.09 13.54 -10.20
C ARG A 386 -0.47 13.03 -8.90
N VAL A 387 0.48 12.08 -9.00
CA VAL A 387 1.21 11.56 -7.83
C VAL A 387 2.08 12.67 -7.25
N PHE A 388 2.79 13.42 -8.09
CA PHE A 388 3.55 14.60 -7.66
C PHE A 388 2.70 15.62 -6.93
N ALA A 389 1.52 15.97 -7.48
CA ALA A 389 0.62 16.92 -6.82
C ALA A 389 0.18 16.46 -5.42
N VAL A 390 -0.10 15.16 -5.23
CA VAL A 390 -0.45 14.60 -3.92
C VAL A 390 0.73 14.63 -2.96
N VAL A 391 1.93 14.25 -3.41
CA VAL A 391 3.15 14.28 -2.57
C VAL A 391 3.52 15.72 -2.19
N ALA A 392 3.44 16.66 -3.13
CA ALA A 392 3.68 18.08 -2.90
C ALA A 392 2.68 18.66 -1.90
N ALA A 393 1.39 18.33 -2.04
CA ALA A 393 0.36 18.74 -1.09
C ALA A 393 0.61 18.15 0.31
N LEU A 394 1.03 16.89 0.39
CA LEU A 394 1.40 16.28 1.68
C LEU A 394 2.61 16.98 2.31
N ALA A 395 3.66 17.25 1.55
CA ALA A 395 4.84 17.96 2.04
C ALA A 395 4.47 19.36 2.55
N LEU A 396 3.60 20.09 1.83
CA LEU A 396 3.11 21.40 2.25
C LEU A 396 2.27 21.31 3.53
N VAL A 397 1.35 20.34 3.62
CA VAL A 397 0.55 20.12 4.84
C VAL A 397 1.47 19.81 6.02
N LEU A 398 2.48 18.96 5.84
CA LEU A 398 3.45 18.64 6.89
C LEU A 398 4.28 19.86 7.32
N ALA A 399 4.64 20.75 6.40
CA ALA A 399 5.35 22.00 6.71
C ALA A 399 4.51 22.98 7.54
N LEU A 400 3.19 22.97 7.37
CA LEU A 400 2.26 23.86 8.07
C LEU A 400 1.81 23.33 9.44
N VAL A 401 2.03 22.03 9.73
CA VAL A 401 1.60 21.41 10.99
C VAL A 401 2.65 21.67 12.08
N GLY A 402 2.21 22.18 13.23
CA GLY A 402 3.08 22.52 14.35
C GLY A 402 3.84 21.33 14.95
N ARG A 403 3.36 20.08 14.79
CA ARG A 403 3.97 18.83 15.31
C ARG A 403 3.87 17.66 14.33
N ILE A 404 5.01 17.19 13.84
CA ILE A 404 5.14 16.23 12.72
C ILE A 404 5.00 14.75 13.16
N GLY A 405 4.93 14.47 14.46
CA GLY A 405 4.56 13.16 15.01
C GLY A 405 5.50 12.01 14.66
N LEU A 406 4.98 10.94 14.07
CA LEU A 406 5.76 9.73 13.78
C LEU A 406 7.08 10.03 13.05
N LEU A 407 7.10 11.02 12.15
CA LEU A 407 8.31 11.42 11.43
C LEU A 407 9.38 12.00 12.34
N SER A 408 9.02 12.81 13.35
CA SER A 408 10.00 13.35 14.30
C SER A 408 10.56 12.25 15.20
N TRP A 409 9.74 11.28 15.62
CA TRP A 409 10.21 10.12 16.39
C TRP A 409 11.15 9.23 15.58
N MET A 410 10.87 9.04 14.29
CA MET A 410 11.76 8.31 13.38
C MET A 410 13.09 9.03 13.22
N ALA A 411 13.08 10.36 13.00
CA ALA A 411 14.30 11.16 12.92
C ALA A 411 15.14 11.08 14.22
N LEU A 412 14.50 11.25 15.37
CA LEU A 412 15.14 11.13 16.68
C LEU A 412 15.74 9.74 16.91
N SER A 413 15.06 8.66 16.47
CA SER A 413 15.58 7.29 16.59
C SER A 413 16.84 7.04 15.75
N LEU A 414 17.09 7.88 14.75
CA LEU A 414 18.31 7.87 13.94
C LEU A 414 19.39 8.80 14.49
N GLY A 415 19.15 9.43 15.65
CA GLY A 415 20.03 10.45 16.21
C GLY A 415 20.02 11.76 15.42
N GLY A 416 19.07 11.96 14.52
CA GLY A 416 18.93 13.16 13.69
C GLY A 416 18.02 14.21 14.32
N ASP A 417 18.17 15.46 13.87
CA ASP A 417 17.26 16.56 14.16
C ASP A 417 16.29 16.78 12.98
N ASP A 418 15.57 17.90 12.99
CA ASP A 418 14.59 18.24 11.95
C ASP A 418 15.24 18.39 10.55
N ILE A 419 16.56 18.64 10.42
CA ILE A 419 17.23 18.81 9.12
C ILE A 419 17.10 17.57 8.23
N VAL A 420 17.02 16.38 8.83
CA VAL A 420 16.90 15.10 8.10
C VAL A 420 15.60 15.07 7.32
N LEU A 421 14.53 15.66 7.86
CA LEU A 421 13.24 15.76 7.17
C LEU A 421 13.32 16.74 6.00
N HIS A 422 13.96 17.90 6.18
CA HIS A 422 14.17 18.87 5.10
C HIS A 422 15.04 18.30 3.98
N LEU A 423 16.09 17.56 4.32
CA LEU A 423 16.90 16.80 3.37
C LEU A 423 16.06 15.78 2.60
N PHE A 424 15.26 14.98 3.29
CA PHE A 424 14.40 13.99 2.66
C PHE A 424 13.37 14.61 1.71
N VAL A 425 12.71 15.71 2.13
CA VAL A 425 11.74 16.43 1.28
C VAL A 425 12.43 17.04 0.06
N GLY A 426 13.59 17.69 0.23
CA GLY A 426 14.36 18.25 -0.88
C GLY A 426 14.80 17.17 -1.87
N TRP A 427 15.25 16.02 -1.37
CA TRP A 427 15.59 14.85 -2.17
C TRP A 427 14.37 14.32 -2.94
N LEU A 428 13.26 14.07 -2.25
CA LEU A 428 12.06 13.47 -2.84
C LEU A 428 11.47 14.35 -3.94
N MET A 429 11.28 15.64 -3.66
CA MET A 429 10.71 16.59 -4.61
C MET A 429 11.57 16.72 -5.86
N THR A 430 12.88 16.83 -5.69
CA THR A 430 13.83 16.90 -6.80
C THR A 430 13.82 15.61 -7.61
N GLN A 431 13.85 14.44 -6.97
CA GLN A 431 13.87 13.15 -7.65
C GLN A 431 12.59 12.91 -8.45
N MET A 432 11.43 13.32 -7.94
CA MET A 432 10.16 13.26 -8.68
C MET A 432 10.13 14.23 -9.88
N LEU A 433 10.65 15.45 -9.72
CA LEU A 433 10.76 16.41 -10.81
C LEU A 433 11.73 15.93 -11.90
N LEU A 434 12.85 15.33 -11.50
CA LEU A 434 13.77 14.68 -12.43
C LEU A 434 13.02 13.60 -13.21
N TRP A 435 12.36 12.67 -12.53
CA TRP A 435 11.54 11.65 -13.21
C TRP A 435 10.54 12.23 -14.24
N LEU A 436 9.87 13.34 -13.91
CA LEU A 436 8.84 13.92 -14.79
C LEU A 436 9.38 14.80 -15.92
N LEU A 437 10.56 15.41 -15.74
CA LEU A 437 11.09 16.45 -16.62
C LEU A 437 12.38 16.06 -17.35
N SER A 438 13.12 15.04 -16.89
CA SER A 438 14.52 14.80 -17.28
C SER A 438 14.85 14.00 -18.55
N PRO A 439 13.95 13.68 -19.52
CA PRO A 439 14.39 13.11 -20.79
C PRO A 439 15.38 14.01 -21.56
N ARG A 440 15.44 15.31 -21.22
CA ARG A 440 16.32 16.31 -21.84
C ARG A 440 17.21 17.00 -20.79
N PRO A 441 18.46 17.40 -21.14
CA PRO A 441 19.37 18.07 -20.20
C PRO A 441 18.80 19.36 -19.61
N ARG A 442 18.01 20.11 -20.38
CA ARG A 442 17.28 21.31 -19.88
C ARG A 442 16.25 20.98 -18.80
N GLY A 443 15.70 19.76 -18.82
CA GLY A 443 14.76 19.29 -17.81
C GLY A 443 15.38 19.05 -16.44
N VAL A 444 16.68 18.70 -16.39
CA VAL A 444 17.42 18.58 -15.12
C VAL A 444 17.58 19.95 -14.47
N LEU A 445 17.99 20.96 -15.25
CA LEU A 445 18.10 22.33 -14.76
C LEU A 445 16.75 22.87 -14.25
N LEU A 446 15.67 22.61 -15.00
CA LEU A 446 14.33 23.01 -14.60
C LEU A 446 13.88 22.30 -13.30
N ALA A 447 14.15 21.00 -13.16
CA ALA A 447 13.81 20.25 -11.96
C ALA A 447 14.52 20.81 -10.72
N VAL A 448 15.83 21.08 -10.82
CA VAL A 448 16.61 21.70 -9.75
C VAL A 448 16.09 23.10 -9.42
N ALA A 449 15.89 23.95 -10.43
CA ALA A 449 15.43 25.32 -10.22
C ALA A 449 14.06 25.36 -9.53
N VAL A 450 13.10 24.56 -10.00
CA VAL A 450 11.76 24.47 -9.39
C VAL A 450 11.83 23.93 -7.96
N SER A 451 12.67 22.94 -7.68
CA SER A 451 12.82 22.38 -6.33
C SER A 451 13.37 23.41 -5.35
N VAL A 452 14.41 24.15 -5.73
CA VAL A 452 15.01 25.20 -4.91
C VAL A 452 14.03 26.34 -4.65
N LEU A 453 13.28 26.76 -5.67
CA LEU A 453 12.23 27.78 -5.52
C LEU A 453 11.10 27.29 -4.61
N ALA A 454 10.70 26.03 -4.72
CA ALA A 454 9.67 25.44 -3.86
C ALA A 454 10.13 25.35 -2.39
N ALA A 455 11.41 25.03 -2.14
CA ALA A 455 11.99 25.05 -0.80
C ALA A 455 11.93 26.47 -0.20
N GLY A 456 12.36 27.49 -0.94
CA GLY A 456 12.28 28.89 -0.49
C GLY A 456 10.85 29.36 -0.24
N LEU A 457 9.90 28.97 -1.10
CA LEU A 457 8.48 29.25 -0.91
C LEU A 457 7.91 28.54 0.32
N GLY A 458 8.30 27.29 0.56
CA GLY A 458 7.89 26.51 1.74
C GLY A 458 8.29 27.20 3.05
N GLU A 459 9.55 27.64 3.16
CA GLU A 459 10.06 28.40 4.30
C GLU A 459 9.31 29.73 4.49
N ALA A 460 9.06 30.46 3.40
CA ALA A 460 8.32 31.71 3.45
C ALA A 460 6.86 31.51 3.89
N LEU A 461 6.20 30.45 3.41
CA LEU A 461 4.84 30.09 3.83
C LEU A 461 4.80 29.63 5.28
N GLN A 462 5.79 28.87 5.74
CA GLN A 462 5.91 28.47 7.13
C GLN A 462 6.05 29.68 8.06
N ALA A 463 6.88 30.66 7.70
CA ALA A 463 7.01 31.91 8.45
C ALA A 463 5.75 32.78 8.45
N GLY A 464 4.99 32.79 7.34
CA GLY A 464 3.80 33.62 7.19
C GLY A 464 2.50 33.00 7.74
N LEU A 465 2.41 31.66 7.79
CA LEU A 465 1.17 30.93 8.05
C LEU A 465 1.22 29.99 9.25
N SER A 466 2.37 29.87 9.91
CA SER A 466 2.54 29.01 11.10
C SER A 466 3.20 29.77 12.26
N SER A 467 3.22 29.16 13.44
CA SER A 467 3.96 29.69 14.60
C SER A 467 5.47 29.45 14.53
N ARG A 468 5.98 28.85 13.45
CA ARG A 468 7.39 28.55 13.23
C ARG A 468 8.04 29.67 12.40
N SER A 469 9.24 30.10 12.76
CA SER A 469 10.04 31.03 11.96
C SER A 469 10.72 30.29 10.78
N ALA A 470 10.94 30.98 9.66
CA ALA A 470 11.82 30.48 8.62
C ALA A 470 13.25 30.30 9.16
N GLN A 471 13.88 29.18 8.88
CA GLN A 471 15.25 28.91 9.32
C GLN A 471 16.14 28.63 8.10
N TRP A 472 17.24 29.37 7.99
CA TRP A 472 18.23 29.12 6.94
C TRP A 472 18.80 27.71 6.99
N HIS A 473 18.90 27.14 8.20
CA HIS A 473 19.34 25.77 8.41
C HIS A 473 18.44 24.74 7.70
N ASP A 474 17.13 24.91 7.80
CA ASP A 474 16.11 24.05 7.17
C ASP A 474 16.13 24.18 5.64
N PHE A 475 16.27 25.41 5.14
CA PHE A 475 16.49 25.69 3.73
C PHE A 475 17.75 24.98 3.19
N PHE A 476 18.86 25.01 3.93
CA PHE A 476 20.07 24.28 3.56
C PHE A 476 19.82 22.76 3.54
N GLY A 477 19.03 22.22 4.46
CA GLY A 477 18.59 20.82 4.41
C GLY A 477 17.96 20.47 3.06
N HIS A 478 17.01 21.28 2.59
CA HIS A 478 16.40 21.11 1.27
C HIS A 478 17.40 21.17 0.11
N LEU A 479 18.36 22.09 0.16
CA LEU A 479 19.42 22.21 -0.85
C LEU A 479 20.31 20.96 -0.90
N HIS A 480 20.72 20.43 0.25
CA HIS A 480 21.51 19.20 0.32
C HIS A 480 20.73 18.00 -0.25
N GLY A 481 19.44 17.89 0.07
CA GLY A 481 18.57 16.88 -0.52
C GLY A 481 18.47 17.00 -2.04
N THR A 482 18.32 18.23 -2.54
CA THR A 482 18.28 18.53 -3.99
C THR A 482 19.58 18.15 -4.69
N ALA A 483 20.72 18.49 -4.10
CA ALA A 483 22.04 18.13 -4.61
C ALA A 483 22.23 16.61 -4.63
N LEU A 484 21.84 15.91 -3.58
CA LEU A 484 21.92 14.45 -3.47
C LEU A 484 21.08 13.74 -4.56
N ALA A 485 19.82 14.16 -4.76
CA ALA A 485 18.96 13.59 -5.79
C ALA A 485 19.55 13.81 -7.20
N THR A 486 20.07 15.01 -7.45
CA THR A 486 20.69 15.37 -8.73
C THR A 486 21.95 14.56 -8.98
N ALA A 487 22.84 14.45 -8.00
CA ALA A 487 24.07 13.67 -8.11
C ALA A 487 23.76 12.18 -8.37
N LEU A 488 22.83 11.59 -7.63
CA LEU A 488 22.41 10.20 -7.82
C LEU A 488 21.85 9.95 -9.23
N TYR A 489 20.99 10.85 -9.71
CA TYR A 489 20.47 10.77 -11.08
C TYR A 489 21.58 10.86 -12.14
N LEU A 490 22.52 11.80 -11.99
CA LEU A 490 23.61 12.00 -12.94
C LEU A 490 24.58 10.82 -12.96
N VAL A 491 24.92 10.25 -11.80
CA VAL A 491 25.78 9.05 -11.69
C VAL A 491 25.11 7.87 -12.40
N CYS A 492 23.81 7.63 -12.17
CA CYS A 492 23.08 6.56 -12.87
C CYS A 492 23.03 6.78 -14.39
N ARG A 493 22.83 8.01 -14.86
CA ARG A 493 22.85 8.33 -16.30
C ARG A 493 24.25 8.19 -16.91
N ALA A 494 25.29 8.58 -16.19
CA ALA A 494 26.68 8.43 -16.63
C ALA A 494 27.08 6.95 -16.74
N ALA A 495 26.68 6.12 -15.77
CA ALA A 495 26.90 4.67 -15.80
C ALA A 495 26.26 4.02 -17.05
N LEU A 496 25.03 4.41 -17.40
CA LEU A 496 24.38 3.95 -18.63
C LEU A 496 25.13 4.35 -19.90
N TRP A 497 25.70 5.56 -19.94
CA TRP A 497 26.48 6.02 -21.08
C TRP A 497 27.81 5.27 -21.19
N SER A 498 28.47 4.97 -20.06
CA SER A 498 29.72 4.19 -20.05
C SER A 498 29.52 2.71 -20.38
N GLU A 499 28.33 2.17 -20.12
CA GLU A 499 27.92 0.80 -20.47
C GLU A 499 27.35 0.70 -21.90
N SER A 500 27.22 1.84 -22.61
CA SER A 500 26.76 1.93 -23.99
C SER A 500 27.88 2.05 -25.06
N PRO A 501 28.95 1.22 -25.06
CA PRO A 501 29.72 0.95 -26.27
C PRO A 501 29.53 -0.50 -26.76
N ASP A 502 29.17 -0.65 -28.03
CA ASP A 502 29.28 -1.87 -28.85
C ASP A 502 28.60 -3.16 -28.34
N MET A 503 27.27 -3.24 -28.48
CA MET A 503 26.62 -4.54 -28.69
C MET A 503 26.51 -4.79 -30.20
N PRO A 504 27.30 -5.72 -30.80
CA PRO A 504 26.99 -6.20 -32.14
C PRO A 504 25.57 -6.79 -32.13
N ALA A 505 24.82 -6.50 -33.19
CA ALA A 505 23.47 -7.04 -33.36
C ALA A 505 23.44 -8.52 -33.02
N ARG A 506 22.58 -8.90 -32.08
CA ARG A 506 22.28 -10.31 -31.77
C ARG A 506 21.87 -10.99 -33.08
N PRO A 507 22.45 -12.14 -33.49
CA PRO A 507 22.10 -12.80 -34.74
C PRO A 507 20.68 -13.42 -34.80
N ASP A 508 19.90 -13.36 -33.72
CA ASP A 508 18.65 -14.12 -33.60
C ASP A 508 17.40 -13.23 -33.59
N ASP A 509 17.31 -12.31 -34.56
CA ASP A 509 16.05 -11.67 -34.91
C ASP A 509 15.47 -12.32 -36.19
N PRO A 510 14.50 -13.23 -36.08
CA PRO A 510 13.87 -13.85 -37.25
C PRO A 510 13.01 -12.85 -38.07
N SER A 511 12.95 -11.57 -37.69
CA SER A 511 12.29 -10.52 -38.48
C SER A 511 13.19 -9.85 -39.54
N GLN A 512 14.47 -10.25 -39.68
CA GLN A 512 15.39 -9.69 -40.68
C GLN A 512 15.71 -10.58 -41.90
N THR A 513 14.91 -11.61 -42.19
CA THR A 513 14.97 -12.28 -43.51
C THR A 513 13.94 -11.68 -44.45
N GLY A 514 14.20 -10.46 -44.93
CA GLY A 514 13.51 -9.86 -46.06
C GLY A 514 14.57 -9.35 -47.05
N PRO A 515 14.51 -9.72 -48.35
CA PRO A 515 15.53 -9.30 -49.30
C PRO A 515 15.49 -7.78 -49.46
N LYS A 516 16.63 -7.14 -49.20
CA LYS A 516 16.88 -5.72 -49.49
C LYS A 516 16.66 -5.48 -50.99
N LYS A 517 15.57 -4.79 -51.36
CA LYS A 517 15.41 -4.24 -52.72
C LYS A 517 16.35 -3.04 -52.89
N PRO A 518 17.18 -2.99 -53.94
CA PRO A 518 17.93 -1.80 -54.27
C PRO A 518 17.01 -0.73 -54.87
N LEU A 519 17.22 0.53 -54.49
CA LEU A 519 16.66 1.70 -55.16
C LEU A 519 17.11 1.68 -56.64
N ALA A 520 16.14 1.70 -57.56
CA ALA A 520 16.35 2.16 -58.92
C ALA A 520 15.49 3.41 -59.13
N ALA A 521 16.17 4.51 -59.45
CA ALA A 521 15.58 5.74 -59.92
C ALA A 521 15.26 5.65 -61.42
N ALA A 522 14.36 6.54 -61.84
CA ALA A 522 14.09 7.01 -63.20
C ALA A 522 13.12 6.22 -64.10
N GLY A 523 12.00 6.88 -64.40
CA GLY A 523 11.52 7.02 -65.77
C GLY A 523 10.28 6.22 -66.15
N GLY A 524 9.21 6.92 -66.56
CA GLY A 524 8.22 6.34 -67.48
C GLY A 524 6.77 6.54 -67.07
N ARG A 525 6.13 7.54 -67.70
CA ARG A 525 4.68 7.75 -67.74
C ARG A 525 3.97 6.50 -68.27
N CYS A 526 2.79 6.18 -67.72
CA CYS A 526 1.55 5.97 -68.48
C CYS A 526 0.38 5.66 -67.51
N SER A 527 -0.71 6.40 -67.70
CA SER A 527 -2.08 6.13 -67.26
C SER A 527 -2.89 5.83 -68.54
N PRO A 528 -4.19 5.48 -68.53
CA PRO A 528 -5.01 4.62 -67.67
C PRO A 528 -5.71 3.51 -68.49
N GLN A 529 -6.38 2.55 -67.82
CA GLN A 529 -7.54 1.71 -68.26
C GLN A 529 -7.51 0.42 -67.41
N GLY A 530 -8.56 -0.13 -66.83
CA GLY A 530 -10.00 0.08 -66.83
C GLY A 530 -10.62 -1.17 -66.18
N GLY A 531 -11.90 -1.13 -65.82
CA GLY A 531 -12.72 -2.35 -65.66
C GLY A 531 -13.04 -2.81 -64.24
N ARG A 532 -14.32 -2.64 -63.90
CA ARG A 532 -15.08 -3.18 -62.76
C ARG A 532 -14.94 -4.70 -62.59
N ARG A 533 -14.94 -5.19 -61.34
CA ARG A 533 -16.09 -5.82 -60.66
C ARG A 533 -15.81 -5.96 -59.17
#